data_AF-A0A7V9SGU4-F1
#
_entry.id   AF-A0A7V9SGU4-F1
#
_cell.length_a   1.000
_cell.length_b   1.000
_cell.length_c   1.000
_cell.angle_alpha   90.00
_cell.angle_beta   90.00
_cell.angle_gamma   90.00
#
_symmetry.space_group_name_H-M   'P 1'
#
loop_
_entity.id
_entity.type
_entity.pdbx_description
1 polymer ?
#
loop_
_entity_poly.entity_id
_entity_poly.type
_entity_poly.pdbx_seq_one_letter_code
_entity_poly.pdbx_strand_id
1 'polypeptide(L)'
;MDKVKAAAQDAQVQAKKATAQGQEKLEDLKERRKMDDLAKQLGYLIYRERSEGTPGGSDVDRLIGEMKELDAQISSRGPQSADVSSDAGPPAGSADSTGKQPTDEGSGTTASSDEGAGEKTGF
;
A
#
# COMPACT_ATOMS: atom_id res chain seq x y z
N MET A 1 4.92 -20.72 -43.52
CA MET A 1 6.04 -20.77 -42.54
C MET A 1 6.31 -19.39 -41.91
N ASP A 2 5.65 -18.33 -42.37
CA ASP A 2 5.98 -16.94 -42.02
C ASP A 2 5.37 -16.47 -40.69
N LYS A 3 4.17 -16.93 -40.34
CA LYS A 3 3.50 -16.57 -39.08
C LYS A 3 4.26 -17.04 -37.84
N VAL A 4 4.94 -18.19 -37.92
CA VAL A 4 5.73 -18.75 -36.81
C VAL A 4 7.02 -17.96 -36.60
N LYS A 5 7.69 -17.53 -37.68
CA LYS A 5 8.86 -16.63 -37.60
C LYS A 5 8.49 -15.26 -37.04
N ALA A 6 7.36 -14.69 -37.46
CA ALA A 6 6.85 -13.43 -36.94
C ALA A 6 6.51 -13.52 -35.45
N ALA A 7 5.82 -14.58 -35.02
CA ALA A 7 5.50 -14.81 -33.61
C ALA A 7 6.75 -15.00 -32.74
N ALA A 8 7.78 -15.68 -33.25
CA ALA A 8 9.04 -15.86 -32.54
C ALA A 8 9.81 -14.53 -32.37
N GLN A 9 9.84 -13.68 -33.40
CA GLN A 9 10.45 -12.35 -33.31
C GLN A 9 9.68 -11.44 -32.35
N ASP A 10 8.35 -11.45 -32.41
CA ASP A 10 7.52 -10.63 -31.53
C ASP A 10 7.67 -11.06 -30.06
N ALA A 11 7.65 -12.36 -29.79
CA ALA A 11 7.91 -12.91 -28.45
C ALA A 11 9.29 -12.49 -27.91
N GLN A 12 10.33 -12.49 -28.77
CA GLN A 12 11.67 -12.06 -28.37
C GLN A 12 11.74 -10.55 -28.08
N VAL A 13 11.03 -9.72 -28.84
CA VAL A 13 10.96 -8.26 -28.60
C VAL A 13 10.18 -7.96 -27.32
N GLN A 14 9.05 -8.63 -27.11
CA GLN A 14 8.24 -8.46 -25.90
C GLN A 14 8.98 -8.94 -24.65
N ALA A 15 9.68 -10.08 -24.72
CA ALA A 15 10.50 -10.55 -23.60
C ALA A 15 11.59 -9.54 -23.23
N LYS A 16 12.33 -9.01 -24.21
CA LYS A 16 13.36 -7.98 -23.97
C LYS A 16 12.78 -6.71 -23.34
N LYS A 17 11.62 -6.25 -23.84
CA LYS A 17 10.94 -5.08 -23.31
C LYS A 17 10.46 -5.29 -21.87
N ALA A 18 9.88 -6.46 -21.58
CA ALA A 18 9.42 -6.80 -20.24
C ALA A 18 10.59 -6.92 -19.24
N THR A 19 11.73 -7.50 -19.66
CA THR A 19 12.93 -7.54 -18.82
C THR A 19 13.48 -6.15 -18.55
N ALA A 20 13.60 -5.30 -19.57
CA ALA A 20 14.09 -3.92 -19.41
C ALA A 20 13.19 -3.10 -18.47
N GLN A 21 11.87 -3.17 -18.66
CA GLN A 21 10.90 -2.49 -17.78
C GLN A 21 10.90 -3.05 -16.35
N GLY A 22 11.10 -4.37 -16.20
CA GLY A 22 11.22 -5.00 -14.88
C GLY A 22 12.47 -4.58 -14.12
N GLN A 23 13.61 -4.45 -14.82
CA GLN A 23 14.86 -3.96 -14.24
C GLN A 23 14.75 -2.50 -13.83
N GLU A 24 14.22 -1.65 -14.70
CA GLU A 24 14.03 -0.21 -14.44
C GLU A 24 13.14 0.02 -13.22
N LYS A 25 11.98 -0.66 -13.12
CA LYS A 25 11.11 -0.57 -11.95
C LYS A 25 11.78 -1.05 -10.65
N LEU A 26 12.60 -2.09 -10.72
CA LEU A 26 13.31 -2.59 -9.54
C LEU A 26 14.36 -1.59 -9.05
N GLU A 27 15.08 -0.96 -9.99
CA GLU A 27 16.04 0.10 -9.69
C GLU A 27 15.34 1.31 -9.06
N ASP A 28 14.22 1.76 -9.64
CA ASP A 28 13.42 2.86 -9.10
C ASP A 28 12.92 2.57 -7.68
N LEU A 29 12.37 1.37 -7.44
CA LEU A 29 11.92 0.97 -6.11
C LEU A 29 13.07 0.92 -5.11
N LYS A 30 14.25 0.47 -5.53
CA LYS A 30 15.46 0.43 -4.69
C LYS A 30 15.94 1.84 -4.35
N GLU A 31 15.98 2.75 -5.32
CA GLU A 31 16.36 4.15 -5.13
C GLU A 31 15.37 4.88 -4.21
N ARG A 32 14.05 4.68 -4.41
CA ARG A 32 13.00 5.22 -3.53
C ARG A 32 13.11 4.68 -2.11
N ARG A 33 13.33 3.37 -1.94
CA ARG A 33 13.51 2.79 -0.61
C ARG A 33 14.73 3.37 0.11
N LYS A 34 15.83 3.60 -0.60
CA LYS A 34 17.00 4.29 -0.05
C LYS A 34 16.65 5.72 0.38
N MET A 35 15.90 6.46 -0.45
CA MET A 35 15.43 7.80 -0.10
C MET A 35 14.62 7.78 1.21
N ASP A 36 13.68 6.84 1.34
CA ASP A 36 12.86 6.70 2.54
C ASP A 36 13.72 6.40 3.79
N ASP A 37 14.72 5.54 3.65
CA ASP A 37 15.60 5.18 4.76
C ASP A 37 16.51 6.36 5.18
N LEU A 38 17.02 7.15 4.23
CA LEU A 38 17.75 8.39 4.52
C LEU A 38 16.83 9.43 5.18
N ALA A 39 15.58 9.57 4.71
CA ALA A 39 14.61 10.49 5.29
C ALA A 39 14.26 10.12 6.74
N LYS A 40 14.11 8.82 7.04
CA LYS A 40 13.91 8.35 8.43
C LYS A 40 15.11 8.66 9.32
N GLN A 41 16.33 8.43 8.82
CA GLN A 41 17.55 8.74 9.57
C GLN A 41 17.67 10.23 9.86
N LEU A 42 17.41 11.06 8.85
CA LEU A 42 17.39 12.51 8.99
C LEU A 42 16.34 12.95 10.02
N GLY A 43 15.13 12.39 9.94
CA GLY A 43 14.06 12.65 10.90
C GLY A 43 14.43 12.27 12.33
N TYR A 44 15.12 11.13 12.52
CA TYR A 44 15.60 10.71 13.84
C TYR A 44 16.65 11.67 14.39
N LEU A 45 17.60 12.12 13.57
CA LEU A 45 18.61 13.10 13.98
C LEU A 45 17.98 14.43 14.37
N ILE A 46 17.03 14.94 13.57
CA ILE A 46 16.31 16.18 13.89
C ILE A 46 15.48 16.02 15.17
N TYR A 47 14.80 14.89 15.34
CA TYR A 47 14.06 14.60 16.55
C TYR A 47 14.98 14.63 17.77
N ARG A 48 16.10 13.89 17.73
CA ARG A 48 17.09 13.83 18.81
C ARG A 48 17.67 15.20 19.13
N GLU A 49 17.97 16.01 18.11
CA GLU A 49 18.45 17.38 18.30
C GLU A 49 17.41 18.25 19.01
N ARG A 50 16.13 18.12 18.64
CA ARG A 50 15.05 18.88 19.26
C ARG A 50 14.67 18.36 20.65
N SER A 51 14.79 17.06 20.91
CA SER A 51 14.38 16.45 22.18
C SER A 51 15.50 16.44 23.23
N GLU A 52 16.74 16.21 22.81
CA GLU A 52 17.89 16.02 23.70
C GLU A 52 18.92 17.15 23.58
N GLY A 53 18.77 18.07 22.62
CA GLY A 53 19.73 19.15 22.38
C GLY A 53 21.05 18.68 21.77
N THR A 54 21.14 17.41 21.34
CA THR A 54 22.36 16.87 20.72
C THR A 54 22.40 17.26 19.24
N PRO A 55 23.37 18.07 18.79
CA PRO A 55 23.42 18.53 17.41
C PRO A 55 23.62 17.36 16.44
N GLY A 56 22.77 17.28 15.40
CA GLY A 56 22.93 16.33 14.29
C GLY A 56 23.98 16.77 13.26
N GLY A 57 24.30 18.07 13.22
CA GLY A 57 25.45 18.67 12.53
C GLY A 57 25.84 18.05 11.19
N SER A 58 27.04 17.44 11.15
CA SER A 58 27.63 16.87 9.92
C SER A 58 26.84 15.71 9.33
N ASP A 59 26.13 14.94 10.16
CA ASP A 59 25.35 13.79 9.70
C ASP A 59 24.09 14.26 8.97
N VAL A 60 23.46 15.33 9.45
CA VAL A 60 22.32 15.98 8.79
C VAL A 60 22.72 16.51 7.41
N ASP A 61 23.81 17.25 7.32
CA ASP A 61 24.29 17.82 6.04
C ASP A 61 24.65 16.73 5.04
N ARG A 62 25.30 15.65 5.52
CA ARG A 62 25.62 14.49 4.69
C ARG A 62 24.37 13.81 4.15
N LEU A 63 23.39 13.51 5.01
CA LEU A 63 22.15 12.86 4.61
C LEU A 63 21.37 13.70 3.58
N ILE A 64 21.31 15.02 3.78
CA ILE A 64 20.68 15.94 2.81
C ILE A 64 21.41 15.90 1.46
N GLY A 65 22.75 15.84 1.47
CA GLY A 65 23.54 15.70 0.25
C GLY A 65 23.23 14.40 -0.50
N GLU A 66 23.22 13.27 0.21
CA GLU A 66 22.90 11.95 -0.36
C GLU A 66 21.45 11.91 -0.91
N MET A 67 20.49 12.52 -0.19
CA MET A 67 19.10 12.64 -0.64
C MET A 67 19.00 13.49 -1.91
N LYS A 68 19.70 14.62 -2.03
CA LYS A 68 19.68 15.45 -3.25
C LYS A 68 20.20 14.70 -4.47
N GLU A 69 21.24 13.88 -4.29
CA GLU A 69 21.80 13.08 -5.38
C GLU A 69 20.82 12.00 -5.84
N LEU A 70 20.17 11.30 -4.91
CA LEU A 70 19.12 10.33 -5.26
C LEU A 70 17.90 11.01 -5.89
N ASP A 71 17.51 12.19 -5.42
CA ASP A 71 16.39 12.94 -5.99
C ASP A 71 16.65 13.34 -7.44
N ALA A 72 17.88 13.77 -7.75
CA ALA A 72 18.30 14.05 -9.11
C ALA A 72 18.30 12.80 -10.00
N GLN A 73 18.74 11.65 -9.48
CA GLN A 73 18.73 10.37 -10.19
C GLN A 73 17.29 9.93 -10.51
N ILE A 74 16.39 9.95 -9.52
CA ILE A 74 14.99 9.56 -9.67
C ILE A 74 14.26 10.54 -10.60
N SER A 75 14.49 11.84 -10.45
CA SER A 75 13.87 12.88 -11.29
C SER A 75 14.31 12.78 -12.75
N SER A 76 15.55 12.35 -13.02
CA SER A 76 16.05 12.13 -14.38
C SER A 76 15.35 10.97 -15.10
N ARG A 77 14.83 9.98 -14.36
CA ARG A 77 14.07 8.83 -14.89
C ARG A 77 12.57 9.14 -15.07
N GLY A 78 12.10 10.28 -14.54
CA GLY A 78 10.74 10.81 -14.72
C GLY A 78 9.70 10.23 -13.76
N PRO A 79 8.52 10.88 -13.60
CA PRO A 79 7.47 10.44 -12.69
C PRO A 79 6.71 9.23 -13.25
N GLN A 80 7.32 8.04 -13.24
CA GLN A 80 6.68 6.79 -13.69
C GLN A 80 6.23 5.87 -12.53
N SER A 81 6.27 6.33 -11.28
CA SER A 81 5.88 5.47 -10.13
C SER A 81 5.19 6.25 -9.01
N ALA A 82 4.31 7.20 -9.33
CA ALA A 82 3.18 7.49 -8.44
C ALA A 82 2.07 6.46 -8.70
N ASP A 83 2.42 5.17 -8.65
CA ASP A 83 1.43 4.10 -8.58
C ASP A 83 0.95 4.10 -7.14
N VAL A 84 -0.09 4.89 -6.90
CA VAL A 84 -0.99 4.75 -5.77
C VAL A 84 -1.60 3.35 -5.83
N SER A 85 -0.83 2.33 -5.43
CA SER A 85 -1.39 1.05 -5.01
C SER A 85 -2.03 1.26 -3.63
N SER A 86 -3.14 1.99 -3.67
CA SER A 86 -4.24 1.90 -2.72
C SER A 86 -5.47 1.75 -3.62
N ASP A 87 -6.09 0.58 -3.56
CA ASP A 87 -7.30 0.19 -4.31
C ASP A 87 -7.11 -0.52 -5.67
N ALA A 88 -6.57 -1.74 -5.61
CA ALA A 88 -6.97 -2.79 -6.53
C ALA A 88 -7.35 -4.02 -5.70
N GLY A 89 -8.56 -3.98 -5.14
CA GLY A 89 -9.22 -5.20 -4.67
C GLY A 89 -9.24 -6.25 -5.80
N PRO A 90 -9.28 -7.55 -5.46
CA PRO A 90 -9.37 -8.61 -6.47
C PRO A 90 -10.56 -8.33 -7.41
N PRO A 91 -10.45 -8.60 -8.72
CA PRO A 91 -11.55 -8.39 -9.64
C PRO A 91 -12.74 -9.21 -9.16
N ALA A 92 -13.80 -8.51 -8.74
CA ALA A 92 -15.09 -9.07 -8.46
C ALA A 92 -15.60 -9.74 -9.75
N GLY A 93 -15.36 -11.05 -9.84
CA GLY A 93 -16.07 -11.91 -10.76
C GLY A 93 -17.55 -11.78 -10.46
N SER A 94 -18.25 -11.06 -11.33
CA SER A 94 -19.70 -11.13 -11.44
C SER A 94 -20.06 -12.57 -11.76
N ALA A 95 -20.54 -13.30 -10.75
CA ALA A 95 -21.36 -14.48 -10.92
C ALA A 95 -22.72 -14.18 -10.30
N ASP A 96 -23.61 -13.81 -11.21
CA ASP A 96 -25.05 -13.65 -11.15
C ASP A 96 -25.79 -14.51 -10.12
N SER A 97 -26.65 -13.82 -9.38
CA SER A 97 -27.92 -14.27 -8.78
C SER A 97 -28.49 -15.61 -9.30
N THR A 98 -28.64 -16.60 -8.41
CA THR A 98 -29.78 -17.53 -8.46
C THR A 98 -30.16 -17.90 -7.03
N GLY A 99 -31.37 -17.49 -6.65
CA GLY A 99 -31.82 -17.44 -5.27
C GLY A 99 -32.12 -18.79 -4.61
N LYS A 100 -32.13 -18.74 -3.28
CA LYS A 100 -33.08 -19.47 -2.44
C LYS A 100 -33.06 -18.86 -1.04
N GLN A 101 -34.08 -18.06 -0.77
CA GLN A 101 -34.48 -17.63 0.57
C GLN A 101 -35.15 -18.82 1.26
N PRO A 102 -34.67 -19.32 2.40
CA PRO A 102 -35.52 -20.02 3.35
C PRO A 102 -36.10 -18.98 4.31
N THR A 103 -37.41 -18.80 4.21
CA THR A 103 -38.25 -18.24 5.28
C THR A 103 -38.20 -19.21 6.46
N ASP A 104 -37.60 -18.79 7.58
CA ASP A 104 -37.85 -19.44 8.88
C ASP A 104 -38.81 -18.53 9.65
N GLU A 105 -40.09 -18.89 9.56
CA GLU A 105 -41.18 -18.33 10.37
C GLU A 105 -41.09 -18.89 11.79
N GLY A 106 -40.30 -18.24 12.65
CA GLY A 106 -40.31 -18.48 14.09
C GLY A 106 -41.50 -17.81 14.77
N SER A 107 -42.73 -18.22 14.46
CA SER A 107 -43.92 -17.90 15.25
C SER A 107 -44.09 -18.94 16.37
N GLY A 108 -43.86 -18.52 17.61
CA GLY A 108 -44.06 -19.35 18.81
C GLY A 108 -44.36 -18.50 20.04
N THR A 109 -45.59 -17.99 20.11
CA THR A 109 -46.24 -17.44 21.32
C THR A 109 -46.33 -18.47 22.45
N THR A 110 -46.00 -18.07 23.68
CA THR A 110 -46.76 -18.26 24.95
C THR A 110 -45.96 -17.58 26.07
N ALA A 111 -46.33 -16.40 26.54
CA ALA A 111 -47.29 -16.15 27.64
C ALA A 111 -46.84 -16.72 29.01
N SER A 112 -46.50 -15.81 29.93
CA SER A 112 -47.15 -15.62 31.25
C SER A 112 -46.16 -15.32 32.38
N SER A 113 -46.39 -14.18 33.04
CA SER A 113 -46.13 -13.87 34.46
C SER A 113 -44.65 -13.85 34.91
N ASP A 114 -44.15 -12.79 35.55
CA ASP A 114 -44.62 -12.38 36.86
C ASP A 114 -44.19 -10.95 37.21
N GLU A 115 -45.07 -10.32 37.96
CA GLU A 115 -45.16 -8.92 38.34
C GLU A 115 -44.39 -8.69 39.65
N GLY A 116 -43.55 -7.65 39.72
CA GLY A 116 -42.73 -7.40 40.91
C GLY A 116 -42.24 -5.97 41.04
N ALA A 117 -43.17 -5.06 41.33
CA ALA A 117 -42.95 -3.67 41.71
C ALA A 117 -41.98 -3.51 42.91
N GLY A 118 -41.26 -2.38 42.98
CA GLY A 118 -40.51 -2.07 44.21
C GLY A 118 -39.57 -0.88 44.18
N GLU A 119 -40.01 0.26 43.69
CA GLU A 119 -39.39 1.57 43.92
C GLU A 119 -39.44 1.92 45.43
N LYS A 120 -38.29 2.07 46.11
CA LYS A 120 -38.20 2.74 47.43
C LYS A 120 -36.80 3.34 47.69
N THR A 121 -36.77 4.69 47.77
CA THR A 121 -36.13 5.55 48.80
C THR A 121 -34.71 5.17 49.28
N GLY A 122 -33.68 6.00 49.15
CA GLY A 122 -33.57 7.31 49.79
C GLY A 122 -32.96 7.19 51.20
N PHE A 123 -31.63 7.22 51.32
CA PHE A 123 -30.78 8.09 52.15
C PHE A 123 -29.31 7.72 51.96
#